data_AF-A0A7C4YYP4-F1
#
_entry.id   AF-A0A7C4YYP4-F1
#
_cell.length_a   1.000
_cell.length_b   1.000
_cell.length_c   1.000
_cell.angle_alpha   90.00
_cell.angle_beta   90.00
_cell.angle_gamma   90.00
#
_symmetry.space_group_name_H-M   'P 1'
#
loop_
_entity.id
_entity.type
_entity.pdbx_description
1 polymer ?
#
loop_
_entity_poly.entity_id
_entity_poly.type
_entity_poly.pdbx_seq_one_letter_code
_entity_poly.pdbx_strand_id
1 'polypeptide(L)'
;EKLTHVDLINELAKKNWLSCIYFCFSRANTERKAEELSRRRDPLSGQQSVLMQRIISAKLATTDPAVAQLGTTRLLVYCLERGVAFHHAGILPILKEMVEESFSAGLLSVLYATETFAVGINLPARSVCFDTLEKYDGIHFRYLNGKEYFQLAGRAGRRGLDSVGYAISIVDPEFADLQKIEHLVLDDKEPLRSQYQLSYNTILNLISNHTPEERALILQSSFSTYQAGNRQKVLASYETKVKRLESLGYLHNGLLSKEGEFARRVYNHELILTELFTSTIGDGLSPFDMILIAASLEYEQKRTTSFARLPAPFAKQLLATFAHYPGIHKFFKESSIEHLEPLLHAWYKGEGFANLLDITTMPEGDIVRFMRRIIDVLSQVLHASAQVDPEADALRDKISSAIAAIDRGIVQVTL
;
A
#
# COMPACT_ATOMS: atom_id res chain seq x y z
N GLU A 1 31.43 15.57 17.15
CA GLU A 1 29.95 15.57 17.07
C GLU A 1 29.52 14.64 15.94
N LYS A 2 28.36 13.98 16.06
CA LYS A 2 27.83 13.15 14.96
C LYS A 2 27.25 14.06 13.89
N LEU A 3 27.62 13.83 12.62
CA LEU A 3 27.09 14.56 11.47
C LEU A 3 25.57 14.39 11.39
N THR A 4 24.82 15.49 11.31
CA THR A 4 23.36 15.45 11.17
C THR A 4 22.91 15.69 9.74
N HIS A 5 21.65 15.40 9.44
CA HIS A 5 21.05 15.71 8.14
C HIS A 5 21.06 17.21 7.86
N VAL A 6 20.89 18.06 8.88
CA VAL A 6 20.92 19.52 8.74
C VAL A 6 22.30 19.99 8.33
N ASP A 7 23.35 19.43 8.92
CA ASP A 7 24.75 19.76 8.57
C ASP A 7 25.03 19.43 7.09
N LEU A 8 24.60 18.25 6.65
CA LEU A 8 24.73 17.84 5.25
C LEU A 8 23.97 18.80 4.31
N ILE A 9 22.71 19.13 4.61
CA ILE A 9 21.91 20.07 3.81
C ILE A 9 22.56 21.46 3.75
N ASN A 10 23.15 21.94 4.84
CA ASN A 10 23.86 23.22 4.87
C ASN A 10 25.12 23.20 3.99
N GLU A 11 25.86 22.10 3.98
CA GLU A 11 27.00 21.92 3.07
C GLU A 11 26.57 21.87 1.60
N LEU A 12 25.45 21.19 1.29
CA LEU A 12 24.87 21.22 -0.05
C LEU A 12 24.46 22.65 -0.46
N ALA A 13 23.89 23.42 0.47
CA ALA A 13 23.52 24.82 0.24
C ALA A 13 24.74 25.67 -0.14
N LYS A 14 25.83 25.58 0.62
CA LYS A 14 27.09 26.29 0.33
C LYS A 14 27.66 25.96 -1.05
N LYS A 15 27.46 24.73 -1.52
CA LYS A 15 27.94 24.25 -2.83
C LYS A 15 26.94 24.47 -3.97
N ASN A 16 25.79 25.10 -3.71
CA ASN A 16 24.67 25.24 -4.66
C ASN A 16 24.13 23.89 -5.18
N TRP A 17 24.12 22.85 -4.35
CA TRP A 17 23.66 21.50 -4.71
C TRP A 17 22.23 21.19 -4.24
N LEU A 18 21.47 22.20 -3.82
CA LEU A 18 20.06 22.08 -3.44
C LEU A 18 19.14 21.84 -4.65
N SER A 19 17.85 21.57 -4.37
CA SER A 19 17.00 20.66 -5.14
C SER A 19 17.46 19.23 -4.89
N CYS A 20 17.37 18.83 -3.61
CA CYS A 20 17.87 17.58 -3.07
C CYS A 20 16.72 16.63 -2.74
N ILE A 21 16.81 15.37 -3.14
CA ILE A 21 15.97 14.30 -2.57
C ILE A 21 16.76 13.61 -1.47
N TYR A 22 16.27 13.68 -0.24
CA TYR A 22 16.89 13.06 0.92
C TYR A 22 16.14 11.78 1.30
N PHE A 23 16.71 10.62 0.97
CA PHE A 23 16.09 9.33 1.24
C PHE A 23 16.23 8.92 2.70
N CYS A 24 15.08 8.63 3.33
CA CYS A 24 14.96 8.03 4.65
C CYS A 24 14.12 6.76 4.55
N PHE A 25 14.62 5.63 5.06
CA PHE A 25 13.88 4.35 5.04
C PHE A 25 12.86 4.21 6.18
N SER A 26 12.30 5.32 6.65
CA SER A 26 11.26 5.37 7.68
C SER A 26 10.34 6.57 7.47
N ARG A 27 9.03 6.32 7.48
CA ARG A 27 7.97 7.34 7.31
C ARG A 27 8.07 8.43 8.40
N ALA A 28 8.15 7.98 9.66
CA ALA A 28 8.29 8.90 10.80
C ALA A 28 9.57 9.75 10.71
N ASN A 29 10.67 9.19 10.19
CA ASN A 29 11.89 9.97 10.00
C ASN A 29 11.78 10.98 8.86
N THR A 30 11.03 10.70 7.78
CA THR A 30 10.80 11.70 6.72
C THR A 30 10.07 12.93 7.27
N GLU A 31 9.01 12.72 8.05
CA GLU A 31 8.23 13.80 8.67
C GLU A 31 9.08 14.58 9.68
N ARG A 32 9.73 13.88 10.62
CA ARG A 32 10.54 14.49 11.69
C ARG A 32 11.69 15.32 11.14
N LYS A 33 12.43 14.83 10.13
CA LYS A 33 13.57 15.55 9.56
C LYS A 33 13.13 16.74 8.72
N ALA A 34 12.01 16.61 7.98
CA ALA A 34 11.41 17.72 7.26
C ALA A 34 10.98 18.84 8.22
N GLU A 35 10.35 18.49 9.34
CA GLU A 35 9.99 19.44 10.38
C GLU A 35 11.22 20.12 10.98
N GLU A 36 12.25 19.34 11.35
CA GLU A 36 13.48 19.85 11.95
C GLU A 36 14.20 20.85 11.03
N LEU A 37 14.30 20.55 9.73
CA LEU A 37 14.89 21.46 8.76
C LEU A 37 14.03 22.71 8.58
N SER A 38 12.71 22.55 8.52
CA SER A 38 11.77 23.65 8.31
C SER A 38 11.79 24.65 9.46
N ARG A 39 11.89 24.19 10.72
CA ARG A 39 12.02 25.08 11.89
C ARG A 39 13.25 26.00 11.84
N ARG A 40 14.26 25.66 11.03
CA ARG A 40 15.50 26.42 10.88
C ARG A 40 15.54 27.26 9.59
N ARG A 41 14.43 27.33 8.86
CA ARG A 41 14.34 28.05 7.58
C ARG A 41 13.25 29.11 7.59
N ASP A 42 13.55 30.21 6.93
CA ASP A 42 12.57 31.25 6.65
C ASP A 42 11.54 30.75 5.61
N PRO A 43 10.28 31.21 5.70
CA PRO A 43 9.29 30.96 4.67
C PRO A 43 9.73 31.48 3.29
N LEU A 44 9.24 30.82 2.26
CA LEU A 44 9.29 31.30 0.88
C LEU A 44 8.69 32.71 0.80
N SER A 45 9.30 33.55 -0.02
CA SER A 45 8.89 34.95 -0.22
C SER A 45 8.63 35.25 -1.70
N GLY A 46 7.99 36.39 -1.98
CA GLY A 46 7.72 36.84 -3.34
C GLY A 46 6.88 35.86 -4.17
N GLN A 47 7.24 35.70 -5.45
CA GLN A 47 6.49 34.87 -6.40
C GLN A 47 6.43 33.38 -6.00
N GLN A 48 7.49 32.85 -5.38
CA GLN A 48 7.52 31.45 -4.93
C GLN A 48 6.47 31.18 -3.86
N SER A 49 6.30 32.12 -2.91
CA SER A 49 5.29 32.03 -1.86
C SER A 49 3.86 32.04 -2.44
N VAL A 50 3.59 32.95 -3.37
CA VAL A 50 2.29 33.05 -4.04
C VAL A 50 1.97 31.77 -4.83
N LEU A 51 2.94 31.23 -5.56
CA LEU A 51 2.74 29.98 -6.31
C LEU A 51 2.51 28.80 -5.38
N MET A 52 3.27 28.69 -4.29
CA MET A 52 3.11 27.63 -3.29
C MET A 52 1.70 27.66 -2.67
N GLN A 53 1.23 28.84 -2.24
CA GLN A 53 -0.10 29.00 -1.67
C GLN A 53 -1.21 28.67 -2.67
N ARG A 54 -1.00 28.97 -3.95
CA ARG A 54 -1.94 28.59 -5.02
C ARG A 54 -2.05 27.08 -5.16
N ILE A 55 -0.92 26.36 -5.16
CA ILE A 55 -0.89 24.89 -5.25
C ILE A 55 -1.61 24.28 -4.03
N ILE A 56 -1.26 24.74 -2.82
CA ILE A 56 -1.88 24.26 -1.57
C ILE A 56 -3.39 24.47 -1.59
N SER A 57 -3.83 25.69 -1.89
CA SER A 57 -5.25 26.06 -1.89
C SER A 57 -6.03 25.28 -2.95
N ALA A 58 -5.47 25.14 -4.16
CA ALA A 58 -6.13 24.41 -5.24
C ALA A 58 -6.33 22.93 -4.89
N LYS A 59 -5.31 22.27 -4.34
CA LYS A 59 -5.38 20.85 -3.95
C LYS A 59 -6.30 20.61 -2.75
N LEU A 60 -6.28 21.48 -1.74
CA LEU A 60 -7.16 21.30 -0.57
C LEU A 60 -8.62 21.62 -0.87
N ALA A 61 -8.90 22.54 -1.79
CA ALA A 61 -10.27 22.90 -2.19
C ALA A 61 -11.03 21.74 -2.88
N THR A 62 -10.32 20.77 -3.46
CA THR A 62 -10.92 19.59 -4.11
C THR A 62 -11.10 18.40 -3.17
N THR A 63 -10.82 18.56 -1.88
CA THR A 63 -10.83 17.47 -0.90
C THR A 63 -11.89 17.67 0.19
N ASP A 64 -12.21 16.60 0.91
CA ASP A 64 -13.00 16.69 2.14
C ASP A 64 -12.36 17.71 3.11
N PRO A 65 -13.12 18.67 3.67
CA PRO A 65 -12.60 19.67 4.60
C PRO A 65 -11.81 19.11 5.79
N ALA A 66 -12.08 17.86 6.21
CA ALA A 66 -11.34 17.17 7.25
C ALA A 66 -9.87 16.94 6.87
N VAL A 67 -9.54 16.83 5.57
CA VAL A 67 -8.15 16.66 5.09
C VAL A 67 -7.27 17.81 5.56
N ALA A 68 -7.76 19.05 5.49
CA ALA A 68 -7.02 20.23 5.92
C ALA A 68 -6.76 20.25 7.44
N GLN A 69 -7.54 19.50 8.22
CA GLN A 69 -7.44 19.45 9.68
C GLN A 69 -6.48 18.36 10.20
N LEU A 70 -6.03 17.46 9.33
CA LEU A 70 -5.12 16.38 9.69
C LEU A 70 -3.76 16.91 10.17
N GLY A 71 -3.16 16.20 11.12
CA GLY A 71 -1.86 16.55 11.66
C GLY A 71 -0.78 16.53 10.57
N THR A 72 -0.81 15.48 9.74
CA THR A 72 0.12 15.35 8.61
C THR A 72 -0.04 16.47 7.59
N THR A 73 -1.29 16.86 7.26
CA THR A 73 -1.55 17.96 6.32
C THR A 73 -1.01 19.28 6.84
N ARG A 74 -1.27 19.60 8.11
CA ARG A 74 -0.78 20.83 8.73
C ARG A 74 0.75 20.87 8.76
N LEU A 75 1.38 19.75 9.12
CA LEU A 75 2.84 19.64 9.11
C LEU A 75 3.40 19.79 7.68
N LEU A 76 2.77 19.16 6.70
CA LEU A 76 3.20 19.25 5.30
C LEU A 76 3.09 20.67 4.76
N VAL A 77 1.98 21.36 4.99
CA VAL A 77 1.79 22.77 4.62
C VAL A 77 2.86 23.66 5.26
N TYR A 78 3.13 23.47 6.56
CA TYR A 78 4.18 24.19 7.27
C TYR A 78 5.58 24.01 6.63
N CYS A 79 5.90 22.79 6.18
CA CYS A 79 7.14 22.50 5.48
C CYS A 79 7.17 23.13 4.07
N LEU A 80 6.08 22.97 3.31
CA LEU A 80 5.96 23.45 1.93
C LEU A 80 6.16 24.96 1.83
N GLU A 81 5.59 25.71 2.78
CA GLU A 81 5.78 27.16 2.89
C GLU A 81 7.24 27.58 3.09
N ARG A 82 8.15 26.65 3.42
CA ARG A 82 9.59 26.88 3.63
C ARG A 82 10.46 26.18 2.57
N GLY A 83 9.84 25.69 1.49
CA GLY A 83 10.54 25.01 0.41
C GLY A 83 11.13 23.66 0.84
N VAL A 84 10.51 23.00 1.81
CA VAL A 84 10.84 21.65 2.30
C VAL A 84 9.58 20.80 2.21
N ALA A 85 9.70 19.50 1.96
CA ALA A 85 8.56 18.60 2.04
C ALA A 85 8.98 17.21 2.49
N PHE A 86 7.99 16.37 2.80
CA PHE A 86 8.17 14.94 2.99
C PHE A 86 7.22 14.14 2.10
N HIS A 87 7.64 12.93 1.70
CA HIS A 87 6.87 12.05 0.84
C HIS A 87 7.05 10.57 1.21
N HIS A 88 5.95 9.91 1.57
CA HIS A 88 5.94 8.47 1.86
C HIS A 88 4.58 7.84 1.60
N ALA A 89 4.50 6.51 1.59
CA ALA A 89 3.24 5.79 1.36
C ALA A 89 2.17 5.98 2.48
N GLY A 90 2.50 6.68 3.57
CA GLY A 90 1.58 6.91 4.68
C GLY A 90 0.75 8.20 4.54
N ILE A 91 1.14 9.12 3.65
CA ILE A 91 0.35 10.33 3.36
C ILE A 91 -0.72 10.06 2.30
N LEU A 92 -1.78 10.86 2.30
CA LEU A 92 -2.89 10.74 1.37
C LEU A 92 -2.43 10.98 -0.09
N PRO A 93 -3.06 10.32 -1.08
CA PRO A 93 -2.73 10.51 -2.50
C PRO A 93 -2.68 11.97 -2.95
N ILE A 94 -3.69 12.76 -2.60
CA ILE A 94 -3.76 14.17 -2.96
C ILE A 94 -2.61 15.02 -2.37
N LEU A 95 -2.12 14.65 -1.18
CA LEU A 95 -0.98 15.31 -0.56
C LEU A 95 0.34 14.93 -1.25
N LYS A 96 0.46 13.69 -1.75
CA LYS A 96 1.60 13.30 -2.59
C LYS A 96 1.63 14.12 -3.87
N GLU A 97 0.50 14.26 -4.55
CA GLU A 97 0.39 15.09 -5.75
C GLU A 97 0.77 16.54 -5.48
N MET A 98 0.33 17.11 -4.34
CA MET A 98 0.71 18.46 -3.92
C MET A 98 2.24 18.62 -3.78
N VAL A 99 2.91 17.61 -3.21
CA VAL A 99 4.38 17.58 -3.10
C VAL A 99 5.04 17.42 -4.47
N GLU A 100 4.55 16.51 -5.30
CA GLU A 100 5.07 16.25 -6.65
C GLU A 100 4.96 17.48 -7.55
N GLU A 101 3.83 18.19 -7.50
CA GLU A 101 3.60 19.43 -8.24
C GLU A 101 4.53 20.55 -7.73
N SER A 102 4.66 20.68 -6.40
CA SER A 102 5.57 21.65 -5.77
C SER A 102 7.03 21.40 -6.13
N PHE A 103 7.44 20.12 -6.19
CA PHE A 103 8.79 19.72 -6.59
C PHE A 103 9.03 20.03 -8.07
N SER A 104 8.09 19.68 -8.93
CA SER A 104 8.14 19.92 -10.38
C SER A 104 8.23 21.41 -10.72
N ALA A 105 7.53 22.25 -9.95
CA ALA A 105 7.57 23.70 -10.07
C ALA A 105 8.90 24.32 -9.57
N GLY A 106 9.84 23.53 -9.05
CA GLY A 106 11.12 24.00 -8.54
C GLY A 106 11.01 24.80 -7.24
N LEU A 107 9.91 24.64 -6.50
CA LEU A 107 9.68 25.35 -5.23
C LEU A 107 10.36 24.67 -4.03
N LEU A 108 10.72 23.40 -4.18
CA LEU A 108 11.31 22.60 -3.11
C LEU A 108 12.83 22.54 -3.23
N SER A 109 13.50 22.97 -2.16
CA SER A 109 14.95 22.88 -2.02
C SER A 109 15.39 21.51 -1.49
N VAL A 110 14.57 20.89 -0.63
CA VAL A 110 14.81 19.57 -0.02
C VAL A 110 13.49 18.81 0.06
N LEU A 111 13.49 17.57 -0.42
CA LEU A 111 12.38 16.63 -0.29
C LEU A 111 12.85 15.39 0.48
N TYR A 112 12.30 15.16 1.67
CA TYR A 112 12.55 13.95 2.44
C TYR A 112 11.62 12.83 1.96
N ALA A 113 12.16 11.71 1.47
CA ALA A 113 11.33 10.69 0.85
C ALA A 113 11.69 9.27 1.29
N THR A 114 10.69 8.38 1.33
CA THR A 114 10.94 6.93 1.35
C THR A 114 11.25 6.42 -0.06
N GLU A 115 11.80 5.20 -0.15
CA GLU A 115 12.16 4.51 -1.40
C GLU A 115 11.05 4.56 -2.48
N THR A 116 9.79 4.46 -2.06
CA THR A 116 8.62 4.48 -2.96
C THR A 116 8.52 5.73 -3.84
N PHE A 117 9.13 6.85 -3.47
CA PHE A 117 9.14 8.06 -4.32
C PHE A 117 9.97 7.87 -5.60
N ALA A 118 11.06 7.09 -5.52
CA ALA A 118 11.90 6.81 -6.66
C ALA A 118 11.28 5.76 -7.60
N VAL A 119 10.19 5.10 -7.19
CA VAL A 119 9.48 4.13 -8.00
C VAL A 119 8.28 4.82 -8.66
N GLY A 120 8.36 5.08 -9.98
CA GLY A 120 7.20 5.47 -10.78
C GLY A 120 7.00 6.96 -11.10
N ILE A 121 7.87 7.86 -10.64
CA ILE A 121 7.76 9.30 -10.94
C ILE A 121 9.04 9.78 -11.65
N ASN A 122 8.95 10.66 -12.66
CA ASN A 122 10.11 11.23 -13.35
C ASN A 122 10.48 12.62 -12.80
N LEU A 123 10.94 12.68 -11.54
CA LEU A 123 11.38 13.92 -10.89
C LEU A 123 12.88 13.87 -10.59
N PRO A 124 13.74 14.31 -11.55
CA PRO A 124 15.17 14.40 -11.29
C PRO A 124 15.49 15.56 -10.35
N ALA A 125 16.47 15.35 -9.49
CA ALA A 125 16.97 16.30 -8.51
C ALA A 125 18.42 16.65 -8.84
N ARG A 126 18.92 17.80 -8.37
CA ARG A 126 20.34 18.12 -8.54
C ARG A 126 21.23 17.18 -7.73
N SER A 127 20.76 16.83 -6.53
CA SER A 127 21.43 15.90 -5.64
C SER A 127 20.46 14.90 -5.02
N VAL A 128 21.00 13.75 -4.64
CA VAL A 128 20.34 12.73 -3.83
C VAL A 128 21.20 12.52 -2.58
N CYS A 129 20.55 12.51 -1.42
CA CYS A 129 21.18 12.20 -0.15
C CYS A 129 20.58 10.93 0.46
N PHE A 130 21.37 10.18 1.21
CA PHE A 130 20.93 9.01 1.96
C PHE A 130 21.19 9.21 3.44
N ASP A 131 20.16 8.98 4.26
CA ASP A 131 20.31 8.99 5.72
C ASP A 131 21.18 7.84 6.23
N THR A 132 21.10 6.71 5.53
CA THR A 132 21.83 5.48 5.75
C THR A 132 21.78 4.66 4.45
N LEU A 133 22.66 3.68 4.29
CA LEU A 133 22.61 2.69 3.20
C LEU A 133 22.00 1.36 3.64
N GLU A 134 21.40 1.32 4.83
CA GLU A 134 20.74 0.14 5.38
C GLU A 134 19.23 0.35 5.49
N LYS A 135 18.45 -0.71 5.25
CA LYS A 135 17.00 -0.73 5.43
C LYS A 135 16.54 -1.99 6.15
N TYR A 136 15.37 -1.89 6.78
CA TYR A 136 14.69 -3.02 7.40
C TYR A 136 13.89 -3.78 6.34
N ASP A 137 14.13 -5.08 6.17
CA ASP A 137 13.47 -5.92 5.17
C ASP A 137 12.21 -6.63 5.67
N GLY A 138 11.79 -6.35 6.91
CA GLY A 138 10.71 -7.08 7.59
C GLY A 138 11.24 -7.98 8.72
N ILE A 139 12.50 -8.39 8.66
CA ILE A 139 13.14 -9.33 9.59
C ILE A 139 14.35 -8.68 10.27
N HIS A 140 15.26 -8.10 9.49
CA HIS A 140 16.50 -7.51 9.99
C HIS A 140 16.91 -6.28 9.16
N PHE A 141 17.87 -5.52 9.67
CA PHE A 141 18.51 -4.46 8.90
C PHE A 141 19.56 -5.07 7.98
N ARG A 142 19.50 -4.69 6.70
CA ARG A 142 20.47 -5.07 5.67
C ARG A 142 20.86 -3.86 4.83
N TYR A 143 22.02 -3.91 4.19
CA TYR A 143 22.37 -2.94 3.15
C TYR A 143 21.38 -3.00 1.98
N LEU A 144 21.19 -1.86 1.32
CA LEU A 144 20.56 -1.80 0.01
C LEU A 144 21.30 -2.73 -0.96
N ASN A 145 20.59 -3.25 -1.95
CA ASN A 145 21.24 -3.91 -3.09
C ASN A 145 21.54 -2.91 -4.22
N GLY A 146 22.33 -3.36 -5.22
CA GLY A 146 22.74 -2.52 -6.35
C GLY A 146 21.55 -1.86 -7.06
N LYS A 147 20.49 -2.62 -7.35
CA LYS A 147 19.29 -2.10 -8.01
C LYS A 147 18.58 -1.01 -7.21
N GLU A 148 18.39 -1.25 -5.91
CA GLU A 148 17.78 -0.29 -4.99
C GLU A 148 18.62 0.99 -4.91
N TYR A 149 19.94 0.87 -4.78
CA TYR A 149 20.83 2.02 -4.76
C TYR A 149 20.80 2.80 -6.07
N PHE A 150 21.00 2.15 -7.22
CA PHE A 150 21.03 2.84 -8.51
C PHE A 150 19.67 3.42 -8.90
N GLN A 151 18.56 2.81 -8.48
CA GLN A 151 17.22 3.37 -8.67
C GLN A 151 17.05 4.69 -7.90
N LEU A 152 17.60 4.79 -6.70
CA LEU A 152 17.52 5.98 -5.85
C LEU A 152 18.56 7.04 -6.27
N ALA A 153 19.83 6.65 -6.36
CA ALA A 153 20.95 7.51 -6.73
C ALA A 153 20.82 8.05 -8.16
N GLY A 154 20.25 7.27 -9.09
CA GLY A 154 19.99 7.67 -10.47
C GLY A 154 19.00 8.83 -10.63
N ARG A 155 18.36 9.28 -9.55
CA ARG A 155 17.56 10.51 -9.53
C ARG A 155 18.39 11.79 -9.45
N ALA A 156 19.68 11.68 -9.14
CA ALA A 156 20.60 12.81 -9.14
C ALA A 156 21.01 13.18 -10.57
N GLY A 157 21.02 14.49 -10.85
CA GLY A 157 21.34 15.07 -12.15
C GLY A 157 20.09 15.32 -12.99
N ARG A 158 19.79 16.60 -13.24
CA ARG A 158 18.68 17.01 -14.11
C ARG A 158 19.19 17.17 -15.53
N ARG A 159 18.73 16.30 -16.43
CA ARG A 159 19.10 16.31 -17.85
C ARG A 159 18.84 17.70 -18.46
N GLY A 160 19.89 18.30 -19.04
CA GLY A 160 19.83 19.62 -19.66
C GLY A 160 19.97 20.81 -18.70
N LEU A 161 20.02 20.58 -17.39
CA LEU A 161 20.22 21.63 -16.37
C LEU A 161 21.54 21.46 -15.61
N ASP A 162 21.90 20.23 -15.25
CA ASP A 162 23.10 19.92 -14.48
C ASP A 162 24.13 19.18 -15.34
N SER A 163 25.41 19.55 -15.21
CA SER A 163 26.53 18.81 -15.83
C SER A 163 26.90 17.54 -15.07
N VAL A 164 26.62 17.50 -13.77
CA VAL A 164 26.93 16.38 -12.85
C VAL A 164 25.81 16.28 -11.82
N GLY A 165 25.37 15.06 -11.54
CA GLY A 165 24.48 14.74 -10.41
C GLY A 165 25.28 14.23 -9.21
N TYR A 166 24.85 14.58 -7.99
CA TYR A 166 25.55 14.20 -6.77
C TYR A 166 24.73 13.19 -5.96
N ALA A 167 25.31 12.04 -5.62
CA ALA A 167 24.74 11.06 -4.69
C ALA A 167 25.62 10.98 -3.44
N ILE A 168 25.06 11.31 -2.27
CA ILE A 168 25.84 11.50 -1.03
C ILE A 168 25.18 10.71 0.10
N SER A 169 25.94 9.97 0.89
CA SER A 169 25.41 9.23 2.06
C SER A 169 26.10 9.68 3.33
N ILE A 170 25.32 9.77 4.42
CA ILE A 170 25.90 9.82 5.76
C ILE A 170 26.38 8.40 6.09
N VAL A 171 27.64 8.27 6.49
CA VAL A 171 28.26 6.99 6.86
C VAL A 171 29.04 7.22 8.15
N ASP A 172 28.76 6.41 9.17
CA ASP A 172 29.54 6.38 10.39
C ASP A 172 30.61 5.26 10.25
N PRO A 173 31.90 5.61 10.06
CA PRO A 173 32.94 4.63 9.78
C PRO A 173 33.20 3.66 10.95
N GLU A 174 32.73 3.97 12.16
CA GLU A 174 32.84 3.06 13.30
C GLU A 174 31.89 1.86 13.19
N PHE A 175 30.74 2.03 12.53
CA PHE A 175 29.69 1.00 12.42
C PHE A 175 29.47 0.47 11.01
N ALA A 176 29.93 1.20 9.99
CA ALA A 176 29.71 0.85 8.59
C ALA A 176 30.65 -0.26 8.10
N ASP A 177 30.10 -1.18 7.31
CA ASP A 177 30.86 -2.19 6.58
C ASP A 177 31.30 -1.62 5.22
N LEU A 178 32.53 -1.10 5.17
CA LEU A 178 33.07 -0.44 3.98
C LEU A 178 33.14 -1.37 2.76
N GLN A 179 33.35 -2.68 2.96
CA GLN A 179 33.40 -3.64 1.85
C GLN A 179 32.02 -3.81 1.21
N LYS A 180 30.96 -3.86 2.02
CA LYS A 180 29.58 -3.92 1.49
C LYS A 180 29.20 -2.63 0.77
N ILE A 181 29.62 -1.48 1.27
CA ILE A 181 29.39 -0.18 0.62
C ILE A 181 30.12 -0.11 -0.73
N GLU A 182 31.37 -0.57 -0.79
CA GLU A 182 32.12 -0.64 -2.05
C GLU A 182 31.40 -1.55 -3.06
N HIS A 183 30.94 -2.74 -2.64
CA HIS A 183 30.20 -3.66 -3.50
C HIS A 183 28.87 -3.08 -4.01
N LEU A 184 28.20 -2.27 -3.20
CA LEU A 184 26.93 -1.61 -3.55
C LEU A 184 27.08 -0.64 -4.72
N VAL A 185 28.20 0.07 -4.79
CA VAL A 185 28.42 1.17 -5.74
C VAL A 185 29.09 0.70 -7.03
N LEU A 186 29.78 -0.45 -7.02
CA LEU A 186 30.58 -0.91 -8.15
C LEU A 186 29.81 -1.71 -9.22
N ASP A 187 28.73 -2.42 -8.88
CA ASP A 187 28.14 -3.38 -9.82
C ASP A 187 26.62 -3.56 -9.67
N ASP A 188 25.89 -3.36 -10.78
CA ASP A 188 24.47 -3.75 -10.88
C ASP A 188 24.34 -5.11 -11.60
N LYS A 189 24.51 -6.19 -10.82
CA LYS A 189 24.51 -7.57 -11.32
C LYS A 189 23.30 -8.40 -10.89
N GLU A 190 22.27 -7.81 -10.32
CA GLU A 190 21.16 -8.62 -9.83
C GLU A 190 20.33 -9.20 -11.01
N PRO A 191 20.18 -10.54 -11.13
CA PRO A 191 19.35 -11.12 -12.17
C PRO A 191 17.87 -10.80 -11.92
N LEU A 192 17.10 -10.64 -13.00
CA LEU A 192 15.63 -10.58 -12.89
C LEU A 192 15.12 -11.92 -12.36
N ARG A 193 14.18 -11.90 -11.40
CA ARG A 193 13.54 -13.09 -10.84
C ARG A 193 12.02 -12.99 -11.00
N SER A 194 11.40 -14.08 -11.46
CA SER A 194 9.96 -14.19 -11.61
C SER A 194 9.28 -14.09 -10.24
N GLN A 195 8.28 -13.21 -10.14
CA GLN A 195 7.37 -13.12 -8.99
C GLN A 195 6.04 -13.86 -9.24
N TYR A 196 5.89 -14.51 -10.40
CA TYR A 196 4.65 -15.21 -10.75
C TYR A 196 4.38 -16.37 -9.79
N GLN A 197 3.19 -16.34 -9.19
CA GLN A 197 2.64 -17.41 -8.38
C GLN A 197 1.30 -17.85 -8.97
N LEU A 198 1.11 -19.15 -9.11
CA LEU A 198 -0.15 -19.71 -9.61
C LEU A 198 -1.21 -19.65 -8.51
N SER A 199 -2.22 -18.79 -8.59
CA SER A 199 -3.35 -18.72 -7.63
C SER A 199 -4.54 -19.59 -8.05
N TYR A 200 -5.56 -19.79 -7.18
CA TYR A 200 -6.76 -20.52 -7.60
C TYR A 200 -7.59 -19.68 -8.56
N ASN A 201 -7.68 -18.37 -8.35
CA ASN A 201 -8.28 -17.43 -9.30
C ASN A 201 -7.67 -17.60 -10.71
N THR A 202 -6.34 -17.64 -10.83
CA THR A 202 -5.68 -17.83 -12.13
C THR A 202 -6.05 -19.18 -12.74
N ILE A 203 -6.10 -20.25 -11.94
CA ILE A 203 -6.48 -21.58 -12.44
C ILE A 203 -7.91 -21.59 -12.96
N LEU A 204 -8.87 -21.02 -12.23
CA LEU A 204 -10.27 -20.98 -12.64
C LEU A 204 -10.45 -20.17 -13.93
N ASN A 205 -9.75 -19.03 -14.05
CA ASN A 205 -9.73 -18.23 -15.28
C ASN A 205 -9.08 -18.97 -16.45
N LEU A 206 -8.01 -19.75 -16.21
CA LEU A 206 -7.40 -20.60 -17.23
C LEU A 206 -8.37 -21.69 -17.70
N ILE A 207 -9.06 -22.37 -16.79
CA ILE A 207 -10.04 -23.42 -17.13
C ILE A 207 -11.22 -22.84 -17.93
N SER A 208 -11.72 -21.67 -17.54
CA SER A 208 -12.89 -21.04 -18.16
C SER A 208 -12.61 -20.55 -19.58
N ASN A 209 -11.40 -20.04 -19.85
CA ASN A 209 -11.10 -19.33 -21.10
C ASN A 209 -10.21 -20.08 -22.09
N HIS A 210 -9.62 -21.22 -21.71
CA HIS A 210 -8.60 -21.90 -22.52
C HIS A 210 -8.76 -23.42 -22.56
N THR A 211 -8.40 -24.00 -23.70
CA THR A 211 -8.31 -25.46 -23.91
C THR A 211 -7.20 -26.10 -23.04
N PRO A 212 -7.23 -27.43 -22.78
CA PRO A 212 -6.14 -28.12 -22.08
C PRO A 212 -4.75 -27.82 -22.65
N GLU A 213 -4.62 -27.78 -23.98
CA GLU A 213 -3.37 -27.58 -24.70
C GLU A 213 -2.85 -26.15 -24.51
N GLU A 214 -3.73 -25.15 -24.65
CA GLU A 214 -3.39 -23.74 -24.43
C GLU A 214 -2.97 -23.48 -22.98
N ARG A 215 -3.69 -24.07 -22.00
CA ARG A 215 -3.34 -23.95 -20.58
C ARG A 215 -1.94 -24.48 -20.30
N ALA A 216 -1.61 -25.66 -20.84
CA ALA A 216 -0.28 -26.23 -20.70
C ALA A 216 0.79 -25.33 -21.33
N LEU A 217 0.51 -24.76 -22.52
CA LEU A 217 1.43 -23.84 -23.20
C LEU A 217 1.66 -22.56 -22.39
N ILE A 218 0.60 -21.92 -21.88
CA ILE A 218 0.68 -20.68 -21.08
C ILE A 218 1.55 -20.93 -19.83
N LEU A 219 1.25 -21.99 -19.08
CA LEU A 219 1.98 -22.33 -17.86
C LEU A 219 3.46 -22.60 -18.15
N GLN A 220 3.76 -23.38 -19.18
CA GLN A 220 5.13 -23.75 -19.55
C GLN A 220 5.95 -22.58 -20.13
N SER A 221 5.28 -21.59 -20.71
CA SER A 221 5.92 -20.41 -21.32
C SER A 221 6.17 -19.28 -20.32
N SER A 222 5.79 -19.45 -19.05
CA SER A 222 6.01 -18.44 -18.02
C SER A 222 7.49 -18.28 -17.65
N PHE A 223 7.92 -17.05 -17.31
CA PHE A 223 9.28 -16.76 -16.86
C PHE A 223 9.66 -17.57 -15.60
N SER A 224 8.69 -17.83 -14.72
CA SER A 224 8.84 -18.72 -13.55
C SER A 224 9.29 -20.11 -13.95
N THR A 225 8.68 -20.67 -15.01
CA THR A 225 9.02 -22.01 -15.51
C THR A 225 10.39 -22.02 -16.17
N TYR A 226 10.70 -20.99 -16.96
CA TYR A 226 12.02 -20.83 -17.56
C TYR A 226 13.13 -20.82 -16.49
N GLN A 227 12.96 -20.06 -15.41
CA GLN A 227 13.95 -19.98 -14.33
C GLN A 227 14.03 -21.24 -13.46
N ALA A 228 12.89 -21.91 -13.22
CA ALA A 228 12.88 -23.15 -12.46
C ALA A 228 13.52 -24.33 -13.22
N GLY A 229 13.66 -24.23 -14.54
CA GLY A 229 14.21 -25.28 -15.40
C GLY A 229 13.36 -26.57 -15.43
N ASN A 230 12.16 -26.55 -14.84
CA ASN A 230 11.34 -27.75 -14.66
C ASN A 230 9.87 -27.48 -15.00
N ARG A 231 9.52 -27.72 -16.27
CA ARG A 231 8.16 -27.60 -16.80
C ARG A 231 7.16 -28.53 -16.11
N GLN A 232 7.56 -29.76 -15.80
CA GLN A 232 6.71 -30.75 -15.15
C GLN A 232 6.27 -30.31 -13.75
N LYS A 233 7.14 -29.66 -12.98
CA LYS A 233 6.81 -29.19 -11.63
C LYS A 233 5.66 -28.17 -11.63
N VAL A 234 5.61 -27.30 -12.65
CA VAL A 234 4.55 -26.29 -12.77
C VAL A 234 3.22 -26.93 -13.14
N LEU A 235 3.22 -27.87 -14.08
CA LEU A 235 2.01 -28.65 -14.42
C LEU A 235 1.51 -29.47 -13.23
N ALA A 236 2.40 -30.15 -12.51
CA ALA A 236 2.04 -30.91 -11.30
C ALA A 236 1.43 -30.02 -10.21
N SER A 237 1.95 -28.79 -10.04
CA SER A 237 1.39 -27.81 -9.12
C SER A 237 -0.02 -27.36 -9.55
N TYR A 238 -0.21 -27.13 -10.85
CA TYR A 238 -1.51 -26.82 -11.45
C TYR A 238 -2.51 -27.97 -11.19
N GLU A 239 -2.16 -29.20 -11.56
CA GLU A 239 -3.02 -30.39 -11.37
C GLU A 239 -3.39 -30.62 -9.90
N THR A 240 -2.44 -30.42 -8.98
CA THR A 240 -2.69 -30.55 -7.54
C THR A 240 -3.76 -29.55 -7.07
N LYS A 241 -3.71 -28.31 -7.58
CA LYS A 241 -4.69 -27.27 -7.25
C LYS A 241 -6.03 -27.50 -7.94
N VAL A 242 -6.05 -28.01 -9.18
CA VAL A 242 -7.27 -28.43 -9.87
C VAL A 242 -7.99 -29.53 -9.08
N LYS A 243 -7.28 -30.60 -8.68
CA LYS A 243 -7.85 -31.68 -7.85
C LYS A 243 -8.43 -31.15 -6.54
N ARG A 244 -7.78 -30.13 -5.93
CA ARG A 244 -8.30 -29.48 -4.75
C ARG A 244 -9.59 -28.71 -5.04
N LEU A 245 -9.65 -27.96 -6.13
CA LEU A 245 -10.87 -27.25 -6.56
C LEU A 245 -12.02 -28.23 -6.84
N GLU A 246 -11.75 -29.37 -7.48
CA GLU A 246 -12.72 -30.47 -7.67
C GLU A 246 -13.21 -31.02 -6.32
N SER A 247 -12.29 -31.31 -5.38
CA SER A 247 -12.65 -31.82 -4.06
C SER A 247 -13.49 -30.85 -3.22
N LEU A 248 -13.36 -29.54 -3.50
CA LEU A 248 -14.11 -28.48 -2.84
C LEU A 248 -15.40 -28.12 -3.59
N GLY A 249 -15.71 -28.77 -4.72
CA GLY A 249 -16.93 -28.54 -5.49
C GLY A 249 -16.91 -27.29 -6.38
N TYR A 250 -15.74 -26.69 -6.64
CA TYR A 250 -15.61 -25.53 -7.55
C TYR A 250 -15.56 -25.95 -9.02
N LEU A 251 -15.32 -27.24 -9.27
CA LEU A 251 -15.22 -27.84 -10.59
C LEU A 251 -15.97 -29.16 -10.63
N HIS A 252 -16.74 -29.37 -11.69
CA HIS A 252 -17.42 -30.64 -11.99
C HIS A 252 -17.14 -31.02 -13.45
N ASN A 253 -16.52 -32.18 -13.66
CA ASN A 253 -16.17 -32.68 -15.00
C ASN A 253 -15.40 -31.66 -15.85
N GLY A 254 -14.49 -30.90 -15.23
CA GLY A 254 -13.68 -29.87 -15.91
C GLY A 254 -14.41 -28.55 -16.21
N LEU A 255 -15.68 -28.41 -15.81
CA LEU A 255 -16.45 -27.17 -15.91
C LEU A 255 -16.56 -26.50 -14.54
N LEU A 256 -16.70 -25.17 -14.53
CA LEU A 256 -16.86 -24.40 -13.31
C LEU A 256 -18.27 -24.60 -12.74
N SER A 257 -18.35 -24.78 -11.43
CA SER A 257 -19.61 -24.72 -10.68
C SER A 257 -20.06 -23.27 -10.45
N LYS A 258 -21.19 -23.08 -9.75
CA LYS A 258 -21.65 -21.77 -9.27
C LYS A 258 -20.57 -21.10 -8.41
N GLU A 259 -19.95 -21.86 -7.52
CA GLU A 259 -18.86 -21.45 -6.64
C GLU A 259 -17.57 -21.18 -7.45
N GLY A 260 -17.27 -22.00 -8.46
CA GLY A 260 -16.16 -21.77 -9.39
C GLY A 260 -16.29 -20.45 -10.15
N GLU A 261 -17.49 -20.15 -10.65
CA GLU A 261 -17.82 -18.89 -11.33
C GLU A 261 -17.71 -17.68 -10.39
N PHE A 262 -18.06 -17.84 -9.12
CA PHE A 262 -17.86 -16.79 -8.11
C PHE A 262 -16.36 -16.55 -7.87
N ALA A 263 -15.60 -17.60 -7.53
CA ALA A 263 -14.20 -17.50 -7.13
C ALA A 263 -13.30 -16.92 -8.23
N ARG A 264 -13.59 -17.18 -9.52
CA ARG A 264 -12.77 -16.63 -10.62
C ARG A 264 -12.86 -15.10 -10.77
N ARG A 265 -13.85 -14.47 -10.14
CA ARG A 265 -14.07 -13.01 -10.15
C ARG A 265 -13.52 -12.31 -8.91
N VAL A 266 -13.06 -13.08 -7.92
CA VAL A 266 -12.49 -12.57 -6.68
C VAL A 266 -10.97 -12.70 -6.72
N TYR A 267 -10.28 -11.61 -6.45
CA TYR A 267 -8.83 -11.51 -6.41
C TYR A 267 -8.37 -11.51 -4.96
N ASN A 268 -7.52 -12.50 -4.61
CA ASN A 268 -7.12 -12.83 -3.25
C ASN A 268 -8.27 -13.34 -2.39
N HIS A 269 -7.98 -14.28 -1.48
CA HIS A 269 -8.96 -14.87 -0.57
C HIS A 269 -10.18 -15.49 -1.29
N GLU A 270 -10.02 -15.92 -2.54
CA GLU A 270 -11.11 -16.34 -3.43
C GLU A 270 -11.95 -17.49 -2.86
N LEU A 271 -11.32 -18.45 -2.18
CA LEU A 271 -12.02 -19.62 -1.62
C LEU A 271 -12.85 -19.25 -0.38
N ILE A 272 -12.28 -18.48 0.55
CA ILE A 272 -12.98 -18.14 1.80
C ILE A 272 -14.13 -17.16 1.56
N LEU A 273 -13.95 -16.20 0.64
CA LEU A 273 -15.01 -15.29 0.23
C LEU A 273 -16.13 -16.04 -0.50
N THR A 274 -15.80 -17.01 -1.36
CA THR A 274 -16.83 -17.85 -1.98
C THR A 274 -17.61 -18.64 -0.93
N GLU A 275 -16.92 -19.34 -0.02
CA GLU A 275 -17.57 -20.15 1.04
C GLU A 275 -18.51 -19.30 1.92
N LEU A 276 -18.14 -18.05 2.21
CA LEU A 276 -18.97 -17.13 3.00
C LEU A 276 -20.20 -16.62 2.24
N PHE A 277 -20.02 -16.21 0.98
CA PHE A 277 -21.03 -15.45 0.24
C PHE A 277 -21.91 -16.28 -0.70
N THR A 278 -21.57 -17.54 -0.96
CA THR A 278 -22.44 -18.47 -1.71
C THR A 278 -23.17 -19.48 -0.81
N SER A 279 -22.83 -19.54 0.48
CA SER A 279 -23.53 -20.35 1.48
C SER A 279 -24.62 -19.57 2.20
N THR A 280 -25.47 -20.28 2.95
CA THR A 280 -26.52 -19.68 3.80
C THR A 280 -25.99 -18.75 4.89
N ILE A 281 -24.68 -18.76 5.14
CA ILE A 281 -24.03 -17.81 6.06
C ILE A 281 -24.22 -16.38 5.55
N GLY A 282 -23.98 -16.17 4.25
CA GLY A 282 -24.07 -14.86 3.61
C GLY A 282 -25.44 -14.20 3.78
N ASP A 283 -26.51 -15.00 3.82
CA ASP A 283 -27.88 -14.55 4.03
C ASP A 283 -28.08 -13.95 5.44
N GLY A 284 -27.39 -14.50 6.44
CA GLY A 284 -27.45 -14.04 7.83
C GLY A 284 -26.51 -12.87 8.18
N LEU A 285 -25.54 -12.54 7.32
CA LEU A 285 -24.59 -11.45 7.58
C LEU A 285 -25.27 -10.08 7.49
N SER A 286 -25.05 -9.23 8.48
CA SER A 286 -25.39 -7.81 8.40
C SER A 286 -24.37 -7.05 7.54
N PRO A 287 -24.68 -5.83 7.06
CA PRO A 287 -23.71 -5.00 6.37
C PRO A 287 -22.41 -4.80 7.17
N PHE A 288 -22.51 -4.64 8.50
CA PHE A 288 -21.33 -4.47 9.35
C PHE A 288 -20.50 -5.76 9.49
N ASP A 289 -21.12 -6.94 9.51
CA ASP A 289 -20.38 -8.20 9.52
C ASP A 289 -19.55 -8.36 8.23
N MET A 290 -20.12 -7.99 7.09
CA MET A 290 -19.42 -8.02 5.80
C MET A 290 -18.20 -7.09 5.79
N ILE A 291 -18.33 -5.90 6.41
CA ILE A 291 -17.21 -4.97 6.61
C ILE A 291 -16.11 -5.61 7.47
N LEU A 292 -16.47 -6.20 8.62
CA LEU A 292 -15.50 -6.84 9.51
C LEU A 292 -14.77 -8.00 8.85
N ILE A 293 -15.50 -8.83 8.09
CA ILE A 293 -14.94 -9.94 7.32
C ILE A 293 -13.91 -9.42 6.32
N ALA A 294 -14.33 -8.51 5.42
CA ALA A 294 -13.44 -7.94 4.40
C ALA A 294 -12.23 -7.24 5.02
N ALA A 295 -12.43 -6.50 6.12
CA ALA A 295 -11.36 -5.85 6.86
C ALA A 295 -10.35 -6.84 7.44
N SER A 296 -10.80 -7.94 8.02
CA SER A 296 -9.92 -8.94 8.61
C SER A 296 -9.12 -9.74 7.57
N LEU A 297 -9.63 -9.84 6.33
CA LEU A 297 -8.91 -10.43 5.20
C LEU A 297 -7.79 -9.50 4.71
N GLU A 298 -8.08 -8.20 4.62
CA GLU A 298 -7.15 -7.20 4.07
C GLU A 298 -6.14 -6.64 5.08
N TYR A 299 -6.34 -6.90 6.37
CA TYR A 299 -5.51 -6.33 7.41
C TYR A 299 -4.22 -7.13 7.62
N GLU A 300 -3.09 -6.51 7.30
CA GLU A 300 -1.76 -6.99 7.66
C GLU A 300 -1.32 -6.38 9.00
N GLN A 301 -1.15 -7.22 10.01
CA GLN A 301 -0.76 -6.77 11.35
C GLN A 301 0.65 -6.15 11.35
N LYS A 302 0.75 -4.89 11.79
CA LYS A 302 2.02 -4.18 12.00
C LYS A 302 2.31 -4.03 13.49
N ARG A 303 3.58 -4.23 13.89
CA ARG A 303 4.02 -4.12 15.30
C ARG A 303 3.71 -2.76 15.94
N THR A 304 3.69 -1.70 15.15
CA THR A 304 3.47 -0.32 15.62
C THR A 304 2.00 0.09 15.65
N THR A 305 1.10 -0.75 15.12
CA THR A 305 -0.32 -0.44 15.01
C THR A 305 -1.09 -1.09 16.15
N SER A 306 -1.79 -0.27 16.91
CA SER A 306 -2.72 -0.70 17.96
C SER A 306 -4.09 -0.07 17.75
N PHE A 307 -5.09 -0.66 18.40
CA PHE A 307 -6.47 -0.21 18.40
C PHE A 307 -7.00 -0.14 19.83
N ALA A 308 -7.97 0.73 20.06
CA ALA A 308 -8.73 0.77 21.30
C ALA A 308 -9.38 -0.59 21.57
N ARG A 309 -9.71 -0.87 22.84
CA ARG A 309 -10.42 -2.10 23.21
C ARG A 309 -11.90 -1.82 23.38
N LEU A 310 -12.74 -2.65 22.77
CA LEU A 310 -14.17 -2.66 23.07
C LEU A 310 -14.45 -3.60 24.26
N PRO A 311 -15.24 -3.17 25.26
CA PRO A 311 -15.60 -4.02 26.40
C PRO A 311 -16.38 -5.28 25.98
N ALA A 312 -17.25 -5.15 24.98
CA ALA A 312 -18.07 -6.23 24.44
C ALA A 312 -18.08 -6.15 22.89
N PRO A 313 -17.10 -6.78 22.22
CA PRO A 313 -17.02 -6.78 20.76
C PRO A 313 -18.18 -7.57 20.12
N PHE A 314 -18.89 -6.96 19.17
CA PHE A 314 -19.91 -7.60 18.34
C PHE A 314 -19.33 -8.75 17.51
N ALA A 315 -18.05 -8.68 17.13
CA ALA A 315 -17.35 -9.71 16.38
C ALA A 315 -17.37 -11.08 17.08
N LYS A 316 -17.56 -11.14 18.41
CA LYS A 316 -17.71 -12.41 19.14
C LYS A 316 -18.95 -13.19 18.70
N GLN A 317 -20.05 -12.50 18.41
CA GLN A 317 -21.27 -13.16 17.91
C GLN A 317 -21.04 -13.72 16.51
N LEU A 318 -20.37 -12.96 15.64
CA LEU A 318 -20.00 -13.39 14.29
C LEU A 318 -19.06 -14.62 14.33
N LEU A 319 -18.04 -14.59 15.18
CA LEU A 319 -17.12 -15.72 15.38
C LEU A 319 -17.82 -16.96 15.92
N ALA A 320 -18.83 -16.80 16.78
CA ALA A 320 -19.66 -17.90 17.26
C ALA A 320 -20.48 -18.52 16.13
N THR A 321 -21.04 -17.72 15.22
CA THR A 321 -21.70 -18.23 14.00
C THR A 321 -20.74 -19.04 13.14
N PHE A 322 -19.49 -18.58 12.99
CA PHE A 322 -18.48 -19.31 12.22
C PHE A 322 -18.09 -20.65 12.84
N ALA A 323 -18.24 -20.84 14.15
CA ALA A 323 -17.90 -22.11 14.82
C ALA A 323 -18.68 -23.32 14.29
N HIS A 324 -19.84 -23.10 13.65
CA HIS A 324 -20.62 -24.14 12.99
C HIS A 324 -20.07 -24.56 11.62
N TYR A 325 -19.06 -23.85 11.09
CA TYR A 325 -18.49 -24.03 9.76
C TYR A 325 -16.97 -24.21 9.88
N PRO A 326 -16.45 -25.45 9.97
CA PRO A 326 -15.04 -25.71 10.31
C PRO A 326 -14.01 -25.02 9.41
N GLY A 327 -14.27 -24.91 8.10
CA GLY A 327 -13.41 -24.23 7.13
C GLY A 327 -13.25 -22.74 7.44
N ILE A 328 -14.38 -22.05 7.60
CA ILE A 328 -14.45 -20.64 7.96
C ILE A 328 -13.93 -20.41 9.38
N HIS A 329 -14.35 -21.20 10.36
CA HIS A 329 -13.91 -21.06 11.75
C HIS A 329 -12.39 -21.06 11.88
N LYS A 330 -11.73 -22.03 11.22
CA LYS A 330 -10.28 -22.15 11.25
C LYS A 330 -9.60 -20.89 10.71
N PHE A 331 -10.15 -20.28 9.66
CA PHE A 331 -9.61 -19.07 9.07
C PHE A 331 -9.73 -17.87 10.03
N PHE A 332 -10.91 -17.64 10.59
CA PHE A 332 -11.16 -16.43 11.40
C PHE A 332 -10.71 -16.54 12.85
N LYS A 333 -10.45 -17.74 13.37
CA LYS A 333 -10.00 -17.96 14.75
C LYS A 333 -8.70 -17.21 15.10
N GLU A 334 -7.80 -17.04 14.14
CA GLU A 334 -6.52 -16.34 14.32
C GLU A 334 -6.52 -14.94 13.66
N SER A 335 -7.69 -14.47 13.21
CA SER A 335 -7.82 -13.18 12.54
C SER A 335 -7.79 -12.00 13.52
N SER A 336 -7.51 -10.81 12.99
CA SER A 336 -7.53 -9.57 13.77
C SER A 336 -8.93 -8.96 13.94
N ILE A 337 -10.01 -9.71 13.68
CA ILE A 337 -11.36 -9.17 13.54
C ILE A 337 -11.83 -8.36 14.76
N GLU A 338 -11.61 -8.85 15.99
CA GLU A 338 -11.97 -8.16 17.23
C GLU A 338 -11.15 -6.87 17.45
N HIS A 339 -9.90 -6.84 16.97
CA HIS A 339 -9.03 -5.67 17.10
C HIS A 339 -9.41 -4.54 16.15
N LEU A 340 -9.98 -4.88 14.99
CA LEU A 340 -10.37 -3.90 13.96
C LEU A 340 -11.74 -3.28 14.23
N GLU A 341 -12.59 -3.99 14.95
CA GLU A 341 -13.96 -3.58 15.24
C GLU A 341 -14.10 -2.16 15.81
N PRO A 342 -13.33 -1.69 16.81
CA PRO A 342 -13.50 -0.33 17.33
C PRO A 342 -13.36 0.76 16.26
N LEU A 343 -12.37 0.64 15.37
CA LEU A 343 -12.15 1.59 14.27
C LEU A 343 -13.31 1.55 13.27
N LEU A 344 -13.67 0.34 12.85
CA LEU A 344 -14.68 0.12 11.81
C LEU A 344 -16.09 0.46 12.32
N HIS A 345 -16.39 0.15 13.57
CA HIS A 345 -17.68 0.45 14.19
C HIS A 345 -17.88 1.96 14.33
N ALA A 346 -16.87 2.69 14.79
CA ALA A 346 -16.92 4.15 14.85
C ALA A 346 -17.20 4.75 13.46
N TRP A 347 -16.48 4.31 12.43
CA TRP A 347 -16.72 4.76 11.06
C TRP A 347 -18.11 4.35 10.55
N TYR A 348 -18.53 3.11 10.78
CA TYR A 348 -19.86 2.63 10.38
C TYR A 348 -21.00 3.41 11.04
N LYS A 349 -20.82 3.91 12.26
CA LYS A 349 -21.80 4.75 12.99
C LYS A 349 -21.83 6.21 12.54
N GLY A 350 -20.99 6.62 11.60
CA GLY A 350 -20.97 7.99 11.07
C GLY A 350 -20.00 8.93 11.78
N GLU A 351 -19.10 8.42 12.64
CA GLU A 351 -18.10 9.25 13.31
C GLU A 351 -17.21 10.01 12.30
N GLY A 352 -16.77 11.20 12.68
CA GLY A 352 -15.82 12.00 11.90
C GLY A 352 -14.43 11.36 11.89
N PHE A 353 -13.66 11.59 10.82
CA PHE A 353 -12.35 10.95 10.66
C PHE A 353 -11.36 11.32 11.78
N ALA A 354 -11.44 12.54 12.33
CA ALA A 354 -10.59 12.97 13.43
C ALA A 354 -10.75 12.06 14.67
N ASN A 355 -11.97 11.63 14.99
CA ASN A 355 -12.25 10.76 16.13
C ASN A 355 -11.65 9.36 15.94
N LEU A 356 -11.45 8.92 14.69
CA LEU A 356 -10.80 7.64 14.42
C LEU A 356 -9.31 7.63 14.81
N LEU A 357 -8.66 8.80 14.81
CA LEU A 357 -7.24 8.93 15.14
C LEU A 357 -6.98 8.69 16.63
N ASP A 358 -7.99 8.87 17.49
CA ASP A 358 -7.91 8.52 18.91
C ASP A 358 -8.13 7.02 19.17
N ILE A 359 -8.66 6.30 18.18
CA ILE A 359 -8.98 4.87 18.28
C ILE A 359 -7.80 4.00 17.86
N THR A 360 -6.91 4.49 16.99
CA THR A 360 -5.81 3.70 16.45
C THR A 360 -4.54 4.51 16.24
N THR A 361 -3.38 3.85 16.37
CA THR A 361 -2.09 4.43 15.97
C THR A 361 -1.80 4.25 14.47
N MET A 362 -2.75 3.73 13.68
CA MET A 362 -2.60 3.60 12.24
C MET A 362 -2.44 4.98 11.59
N PRO A 363 -1.43 5.18 10.71
CA PRO A 363 -1.28 6.45 9.99
C PRO A 363 -2.52 6.79 9.15
N GLU A 364 -2.83 8.08 9.05
CA GLU A 364 -4.03 8.61 8.38
C GLU A 364 -4.24 8.04 6.97
N GLY A 365 -3.19 8.04 6.12
CA GLY A 365 -3.29 7.48 4.76
C GLY A 365 -3.33 5.96 4.71
N ASP A 366 -2.84 5.26 5.75
CA ASP A 366 -3.02 3.82 5.88
C ASP A 366 -4.49 3.48 6.24
N ILE A 367 -5.17 4.29 7.08
CA ILE A 367 -6.60 4.14 7.38
C ILE A 367 -7.42 4.28 6.10
N VAL A 368 -7.21 5.35 5.33
CA VAL A 368 -7.94 5.57 4.07
C VAL A 368 -7.70 4.43 3.08
N ARG A 369 -6.44 4.01 2.90
CA ARG A 369 -6.11 2.86 2.04
C ARG A 369 -6.79 1.57 2.52
N PHE A 370 -6.82 1.34 3.84
CA PHE A 370 -7.46 0.18 4.42
C PHE A 370 -8.96 0.15 4.14
N MET A 371 -9.65 1.28 4.34
CA MET A 371 -11.07 1.42 3.99
C MET A 371 -11.33 1.21 2.49
N ARG A 372 -10.47 1.73 1.61
CA ARG A 372 -10.57 1.48 0.16
C ARG A 372 -10.37 0.03 -0.23
N ARG A 373 -9.49 -0.72 0.45
CA ARG A 373 -9.31 -2.17 0.23
C ARG A 373 -10.55 -2.95 0.65
N ILE A 374 -11.18 -2.57 1.77
CA ILE A 374 -12.46 -3.15 2.19
C ILE A 374 -13.53 -2.93 1.12
N ILE A 375 -13.65 -1.70 0.60
CA ILE A 375 -14.58 -1.38 -0.49
C ILE A 375 -14.28 -2.20 -1.74
N ASP A 376 -13.00 -2.36 -2.11
CA ASP A 376 -12.60 -3.13 -3.28
C ASP A 376 -13.01 -4.61 -3.15
N VAL A 377 -12.70 -5.26 -2.02
CA VAL A 377 -13.13 -6.65 -1.75
C VAL A 377 -14.64 -6.80 -1.80
N LEU A 378 -15.38 -5.91 -1.14
CA LEU A 378 -16.86 -5.94 -1.17
C LEU A 378 -17.41 -5.69 -2.57
N SER A 379 -16.76 -4.85 -3.38
CA SER A 379 -17.16 -4.60 -4.77
C SER A 379 -16.93 -5.82 -5.66
N GLN A 380 -15.81 -6.53 -5.45
CA GLN A 380 -15.55 -7.80 -6.14
C GLN A 380 -16.61 -8.86 -5.77
N VAL A 381 -16.94 -8.98 -4.48
CA VAL A 381 -18.01 -9.86 -3.99
C VAL A 381 -19.36 -9.47 -4.59
N LEU A 382 -19.71 -8.18 -4.61
CA LEU A 382 -20.95 -7.69 -5.22
C LEU A 382 -21.05 -8.07 -6.71
N HIS A 383 -19.97 -7.86 -7.46
CA HIS A 383 -19.92 -8.20 -8.88
C HIS A 383 -20.00 -9.72 -9.10
N ALA A 384 -19.29 -10.51 -8.30
CA ALA A 384 -19.32 -11.97 -8.36
C ALA A 384 -20.74 -12.50 -8.05
N SER A 385 -21.38 -12.01 -6.98
CA SER A 385 -22.75 -12.38 -6.61
C SER A 385 -23.75 -12.10 -7.73
N ALA A 386 -23.68 -10.92 -8.34
CA ALA A 386 -24.61 -10.53 -9.41
C ALA A 386 -24.55 -11.43 -10.66
N GLN A 387 -23.41 -12.05 -10.92
CA GLN A 387 -23.20 -12.93 -12.07
C GLN A 387 -23.66 -14.37 -11.80
N VAL A 388 -23.52 -14.78 -10.55
CA VAL A 388 -23.69 -16.16 -10.11
C VAL A 388 -25.11 -16.41 -9.62
N ASP A 389 -25.76 -15.38 -9.08
CA ASP A 389 -27.16 -15.41 -8.64
C ASP A 389 -27.85 -14.07 -8.94
N PRO A 390 -28.37 -13.89 -10.18
CA PRO A 390 -28.99 -12.62 -10.58
C PRO A 390 -30.22 -12.23 -9.77
N GLU A 391 -30.86 -13.18 -9.08
CA GLU A 391 -32.08 -12.99 -8.28
C GLU A 391 -31.77 -12.71 -6.78
N ALA A 392 -30.51 -12.81 -6.36
CA ALA A 392 -30.09 -12.57 -4.97
C ALA A 392 -30.02 -11.06 -4.61
N ASP A 393 -31.11 -10.33 -4.83
CA ASP A 393 -31.21 -8.88 -4.56
C ASP A 393 -30.90 -8.54 -3.11
N ALA A 394 -31.44 -9.31 -2.15
CA ALA A 394 -31.24 -9.05 -0.73
C ALA A 394 -29.76 -9.10 -0.29
N LEU A 395 -28.97 -10.04 -0.81
CA LEU A 395 -27.53 -10.12 -0.50
C LEU A 395 -26.79 -8.92 -1.10
N ARG A 396 -27.09 -8.58 -2.35
CA ARG A 396 -26.47 -7.46 -3.07
C ARG A 396 -26.81 -6.11 -2.43
N ASP A 397 -28.02 -5.95 -1.93
CA ASP A 397 -28.45 -4.74 -1.20
C ASP A 397 -27.67 -4.58 0.11
N LYS A 398 -27.44 -5.68 0.84
CA LYS A 398 -26.61 -5.66 2.06
C LYS A 398 -25.16 -5.31 1.76
N ILE A 399 -24.57 -5.88 0.71
CA ILE A 399 -23.20 -5.56 0.29
C ILE A 399 -23.09 -4.10 -0.16
N SER A 400 -24.06 -3.62 -0.96
CA SER A 400 -24.10 -2.22 -1.40
C SER A 400 -24.25 -1.26 -0.23
N SER A 401 -25.06 -1.62 0.77
CA SER A 401 -25.20 -0.88 2.02
C SER A 401 -23.90 -0.85 2.82
N ALA A 402 -23.17 -1.96 2.87
CA ALA A 402 -21.86 -2.04 3.51
C ALA A 402 -20.83 -1.13 2.83
N ILE A 403 -20.78 -1.14 1.49
CA ILE A 403 -19.92 -0.25 0.71
C ILE A 403 -20.29 1.22 0.98
N ALA A 404 -21.56 1.57 0.88
CA ALA A 404 -22.04 2.94 1.09
C ALA A 404 -21.76 3.46 2.51
N ALA A 405 -21.77 2.59 3.52
CA ALA A 405 -21.45 2.96 4.90
C ALA A 405 -19.96 3.33 5.09
N ILE A 406 -19.06 2.76 4.29
CA ILE A 406 -17.61 3.06 4.33
C ILE A 406 -17.24 4.19 3.38
N ASP A 407 -17.83 4.22 2.18
CA ASP A 407 -17.45 5.11 1.08
C ASP A 407 -18.03 6.53 1.26
N ARG A 408 -17.51 7.25 2.26
CA ARG A 408 -17.96 8.59 2.62
C ARG A 408 -16.80 9.50 3.05
N GLY A 409 -17.03 10.81 2.99
CA GLY A 409 -16.08 11.82 3.44
C GLY A 409 -14.68 11.62 2.84
N ILE A 410 -13.63 11.69 3.67
CA ILE A 410 -12.23 11.52 3.24
C ILE A 410 -11.89 10.17 2.56
N VAL A 411 -12.70 9.13 2.78
CA VAL A 411 -12.51 7.81 2.13
C VAL A 411 -13.08 7.82 0.71
N GLN A 412 -14.03 8.71 0.42
CA GLN A 412 -14.67 8.80 -0.86
C GLN A 412 -13.69 9.32 -1.93
N VAL A 413 -13.69 8.65 -3.08
CA VAL A 413 -12.94 9.14 -4.24
C VAL A 413 -13.82 10.14 -4.97
N THR A 414 -13.48 11.43 -4.87
CA THR A 414 -14.04 12.46 -5.74
C THR A 414 -13.41 12.27 -7.12
N LEU A 415 -14.16 11.75 -8.08
CA LEU A 415 -13.74 11.59 -9.48
C LEU A 415 -13.64 12.93 -10.20
#